data_AF-A0A2W0H9M6-F1
#
_entry.id   AF-A0A2W0H9M6-F1
#
_cell.length_a   1.000
_cell.length_b   1.000
_cell.length_c   1.000
_cell.angle_alpha   90.00
_cell.angle_beta   90.00
_cell.angle_gamma   90.00
#
_symmetry.space_group_name_H-M   'P 1'
#
loop_
_entity.id
_entity.type
_entity.pdbx_description
1 polymer ?
#
loop_
_entity_poly.entity_id
_entity_poly.type
_entity_poly.pdbx_seq_one_letter_code
_entity_poly.pdbx_strand_id
1 'polypeptide(L)' 'MTFIVSDKTTIYDSVLYLVVETLAHYAENEWPSPSIEQLSDKTGYSEELILESLEFGETGEPPGLLQ' A
#
# COMPACT_ATOMS: atom_id res chain seq x y z
N MET A 1 -3.93 -11.19 29.52
CA MET A 1 -4.00 -11.81 28.18
C MET A 1 -3.02 -11.06 27.32
N THR A 2 -1.93 -11.69 26.91
CA THR A 2 -0.89 -11.07 26.09
C THR A 2 -1.30 -11.30 24.64
N PHE A 3 -1.78 -10.26 23.97
CA PHE A 3 -2.00 -10.30 22.53
C PHE A 3 -0.63 -10.25 21.86
N ILE A 4 -0.23 -11.37 21.27
CA ILE A 4 0.95 -11.41 20.43
C ILE A 4 0.49 -10.86 19.07
N VAL A 5 0.56 -9.55 18.88
CA VAL A 5 0.42 -8.97 17.54
C VAL A 5 1.62 -9.51 16.76
N SER A 6 1.37 -10.47 15.87
CA SER A 6 2.37 -10.89 14.90
C SER A 6 2.45 -9.77 13.86
N ASP A 7 3.20 -8.74 14.20
CA ASP A 7 3.49 -7.60 13.33
C ASP A 7 4.52 -8.04 12.27
N LYS A 8 4.08 -8.92 11.36
CA LYS A 8 4.88 -9.29 10.20
C LYS A 8 4.43 -8.39 9.05
N THR A 9 4.78 -7.11 9.13
CA THR A 9 4.72 -6.23 7.97
C THR A 9 5.60 -6.83 6.88
N THR A 10 4.98 -7.22 5.77
CA THR A 10 5.69 -7.71 4.61
C THR A 10 6.20 -6.54 3.76
N ILE A 11 7.12 -6.83 2.85
CA ILE A 11 7.49 -5.83 1.83
C ILE A 11 6.28 -5.43 0.99
N TYR A 12 5.35 -6.36 0.76
CA TYR A 12 4.11 -6.14 0.02
C TYR A 12 3.21 -5.11 0.73
N ASP A 13 3.06 -5.20 2.05
CA ASP A 13 2.26 -4.25 2.82
C ASP A 13 2.85 -2.84 2.76
N SER A 14 4.18 -2.75 2.82
CA SER A 14 4.90 -1.48 2.77
C SER A 14 4.77 -0.81 1.40
N VAL A 15 4.91 -1.59 0.32
CA VAL A 15 4.74 -1.11 -1.05
C VAL A 15 3.28 -0.75 -1.31
N LEU A 16 2.33 -1.56 -0.86
CA LEU A 16 0.90 -1.29 -0.97
C LEU A 16 0.53 0.02 -0.25
N TYR A 17 1.04 0.25 0.96
CA TYR A 17 0.85 1.50 1.68
C TYR A 17 1.32 2.71 0.87
N LEU A 18 2.52 2.65 0.30
CA LEU A 18 3.06 3.74 -0.54
C LEU A 18 2.25 3.97 -1.82
N VAL A 19 1.75 2.90 -2.44
CA VAL A 19 0.86 2.99 -3.60
C VAL A 19 -0.45 3.69 -3.20
N VAL A 20 -1.06 3.31 -2.08
CA VAL A 20 -2.29 3.94 -1.57
C VAL A 20 -2.08 5.42 -1.28
N GLU A 21 -1.00 5.78 -0.59
CA GLU A 21 -0.66 7.19 -0.31
C GLU A 21 -0.46 7.98 -1.61
N THR A 22 0.20 7.38 -2.60
CA THR A 22 0.39 8.01 -3.91
C THR A 22 -0.95 8.24 -4.61
N LEU A 23 -1.84 7.25 -4.60
CA LEU A 23 -3.18 7.39 -5.20
C LEU A 23 -4.04 8.42 -4.48
N ALA A 24 -3.98 8.46 -3.14
CA ALA A 24 -4.67 9.47 -2.34
C ALA A 24 -4.21 10.88 -2.72
N HIS A 25 -2.90 11.09 -2.86
CA HIS A 25 -2.35 12.38 -3.29
C HIS A 25 -2.82 12.78 -4.69
N TYR A 26 -2.92 11.83 -5.63
CA TYR A 26 -3.48 12.12 -6.96
C TYR A 26 -4.96 12.50 -6.90
N ALA A 27 -5.74 11.80 -6.07
CA ALA A 27 -7.16 12.07 -5.89
C ALA A 27 -7.40 13.46 -5.27
N GLU A 28 -6.61 13.85 -4.26
CA GLU A 28 -6.68 15.18 -3.63
C GLU A 28 -6.40 16.33 -4.60
N ASN A 29 -5.62 16.08 -5.64
CA ASN A 29 -5.25 17.06 -6.66
C ASN A 29 -6.08 16.95 -7.95
N GLU A 30 -7.12 16.08 -7.96
CA GLU A 30 -7.96 15.82 -9.13
C GLU A 30 -7.14 15.39 -10.38
N TRP A 31 -6.00 14.74 -10.16
CA TRP A 31 -5.14 14.25 -11.24
C TRP A 31 -5.64 12.93 -11.81
N PRO A 32 -5.37 12.63 -13.09
CA PRO A 32 -5.68 11.33 -13.67
C PRO A 32 -4.91 10.23 -12.93
N SER A 33 -5.55 9.09 -12.69
CA SER A 33 -4.92 7.95 -12.03
C SER A 33 -3.58 7.60 -12.70
N PRO A 34 -2.51 7.39 -11.92
CA PRO A 34 -1.21 7.03 -12.48
C PRO A 34 -1.24 5.63 -13.09
N SER A 35 -0.38 5.38 -14.08
CA SER A 35 -0.06 4.04 -14.58
C SER A 35 0.84 3.28 -13.59
N ILE A 36 0.99 1.97 -13.78
CA ILE A 36 1.92 1.15 -12.98
C ILE A 36 3.37 1.62 -13.18
N GLU A 37 3.78 1.94 -14.40
CA GLU A 37 5.09 2.54 -14.69
C GLU A 37 5.30 3.85 -13.90
N GLN A 38 4.29 4.73 -13.85
CA GLN A 38 4.37 5.98 -13.07
C GLN A 38 4.41 5.73 -11.56
N LEU A 39 3.73 4.68 -11.07
CA LEU A 39 3.84 4.26 -9.67
C LEU A 39 5.24 3.70 -9.38
N SER A 40 5.85 2.96 -10.31
CA SER A 40 7.23 2.47 -10.22
C SER A 40 8.21 3.64 -10.12
N ASP A 41 8.09 4.61 -11.03
CA ASP A 41 8.92 5.83 -11.01
C ASP A 41 8.79 6.63 -9.71
N LYS A 42 7.58 6.70 -9.14
CA LYS A 42 7.31 7.47 -7.92
C LYS A 42 7.71 6.77 -6.63
N THR A 43 7.48 5.47 -6.56
CA THR A 43 7.72 4.68 -5.34
C THR A 43 9.13 4.08 -5.28
N GLY A 44 9.82 3.98 -6.43
CA GLY A 44 11.15 3.38 -6.55
C GLY A 44 11.15 1.85 -6.54
N TYR A 45 9.98 1.23 -6.57
CA TYR A 45 9.82 -0.22 -6.64
C TYR A 45 9.49 -0.67 -8.06
N SER A 46 9.89 -1.90 -8.42
CA SER A 46 9.58 -2.44 -9.75
C SER A 46 8.07 -2.59 -9.95
N GLU A 47 7.63 -2.50 -11.21
CA GLU A 47 6.24 -2.76 -11.59
C GLU A 47 5.75 -4.13 -11.11
N GLU A 48 6.60 -5.16 -11.21
CA GLU A 48 6.29 -6.52 -10.72
C GLU A 48 6.02 -6.53 -9.21
N LEU A 49 6.87 -5.88 -8.41
CA LEU A 49 6.69 -5.82 -6.97
C LEU A 49 5.44 -5.02 -6.59
N ILE A 50 5.11 -3.96 -7.33
CA ILE A 50 3.85 -3.22 -7.16
C ILE A 50 2.66 -4.13 -7.44
N LEU A 51 2.67 -4.89 -8.54
CA LEU A 51 1.58 -5.81 -8.88
C LEU A 51 1.43 -6.92 -7.83
N GLU A 52 2.52 -7.54 -7.40
CA GLU A 52 2.51 -8.51 -6.30
C GLU A 52 1.96 -7.89 -5.01
N SER A 53 2.29 -6.64 -4.73
CA SER A 53 1.81 -5.93 -3.53
C SER A 53 0.31 -5.62 -3.60
N LEU A 54 -0.24 -5.40 -4.79
CA LEU A 54 -1.69 -5.26 -4.99
C LEU A 54 -2.42 -6.60 -4.83
N GLU A 55 -1.76 -7.73 -5.11
CA GLU A 55 -2.34 -9.07 -4.98
C GLU A 55 -2.20 -9.65 -3.56
N PHE A 56 -1.07 -9.43 -2.91
CA PHE A 56 -0.68 -10.09 -1.65
C PHE A 56 -0.53 -9.15 -0.46
N GLY A 57 -0.49 -7.83 -0.68
CA GLY A 57 -0.35 -6.87 0.40
C GLY A 57 -1.63 -6.77 1.24
N GLU A 58 -1.46 -6.68 2.55
CA GLU A 58 -2.56 -6.46 3.49
C GLU A 58 -2.44 -5.06 4.08
N THR A 59 -3.42 -4.20 3.80
CA THR A 59 -3.60 -2.98 4.59
C THR A 59 -4.23 -3.40 5.90
N GLY A 60 -3.40 -3.60 6.93
CA GLY A 60 -3.88 -4.03 8.25
C GLY A 60 -5.09 -3.19 8.68
N GLU A 61 -6.14 -3.86 9.17
CA GLU A 61 -7.30 -3.16 9.72
C GLU A 61 -6.80 -2.20 10.81
N PRO A 62 -7.19 -0.91 10.78
CA PRO A 62 -6.87 -0.04 11.89
C PRO A 62 -7.45 -0.69 13.16
N PRO A 63 -6.68 -0.81 14.27
CA PRO A 63 -7.09 -1.53 15.47
C PRO A 63 -8.25 -0.87 16.26
N GLY A 64 -9.22 -0.23 15.59
CA GLY A 64 -10.32 0.52 16.20
C GLY A 64 -11.67 0.46 15.49
N LEU A 65 -11.88 -0.37 14.46
CA LEU A 65 -13.18 -0.48 13.77
C LEU A 65 -14.11 -1.60 14.28
N LEU A 66 -13.68 -2.39 15.26
CA LEU A 66 -14.51 -3.38 15.95
C LEU A 66 -14.66 -3.00 17.43
N GLN A 67 -15.52 -2.02 17.71
CA GLN A 67 -16.08 -1.78 19.05
C GLN A 67 -17.60 -1.86 19.02
#